data_AF-A0A9E6SV11-F1
#
_entry.id   AF-A0A9E6SV11-F1
#
_cell.length_a   1.000
_cell.length_b   1.000
_cell.length_c   1.000
_cell.angle_alpha   90.00
_cell.angle_beta   90.00
_cell.angle_gamma   90.00
#
_symmetry.space_group_name_H-M   'P 1'
#
loop_
_entity.id
_entity.type
_entity.pdbx_description
1 polymer ?
#
loop_
_entity_poly.entity_id
_entity_poly.type
_entity_poly.pdbx_seq_one_letter_code
_entity_poly.pdbx_strand_id
1 'polypeptide(L)'
;MICPNCQRENRSTAKFCDECGCSLASAGDVRPDEAEPGENAAGRAASDEADARPSDDADAAAGAMAADDPTERAASEEREASAEVSAAEEGAADADEAAEPGGGDAAKTSRLPNDLTPFVPLKSREAAETGPKIDLSGIDECLVDSSYQPPKNAWRTGDTMELPPLEGAQTSRPREFRADNDKPQKRRVSIAAIVFGCLVIALGIGAFATYSLEMWGGKIVPDVVGKTQTDAEYLLGEKSFSVQVNEVPSDETQGIVLSMVPSAGGRVDADMSVVINVSVPRIVPDVVQDQRDVAVTRLQESGITSVVFEAERSSEHPGTVLAVDPKPGVQVSGAEEVTLTLAEPYTVPDVAGMKSEEAVRAIEEAGYVATITYDTKDAEENDVVLSSKPDEGETLDPGSSVELVVSMSRSATLVDITEEFLQDLKDSKEPLHATNNGMSYLIESIDSVSFDHDETTAFEITASDPAATDTNAVSRVKGTITWDPTNYVVSIDVES
;
A
#
# COMPACT_ATOMS: atom_id res chain seq x y z
N MET A 1 -13.66 30.84 -15.29
CA MET A 1 -12.50 30.84 -14.37
C MET A 1 -11.52 29.79 -14.84
N ILE A 2 -10.21 30.01 -14.68
CA ILE A 2 -9.19 29.02 -15.03
C ILE A 2 -8.97 28.12 -13.81
N CYS A 3 -8.94 26.81 -14.00
CA CYS A 3 -8.65 25.89 -12.89
C CYS A 3 -7.19 26.02 -12.44
N PRO A 4 -6.89 26.21 -11.14
CA PRO A 4 -5.51 26.32 -10.68
C PRO A 4 -4.71 25.02 -10.86
N ASN A 5 -5.38 23.86 -10.90
CA ASN A 5 -4.75 22.55 -11.03
C ASN A 5 -4.47 22.18 -12.50
N CYS A 6 -5.50 22.13 -13.36
CA CYS A 6 -5.35 21.68 -14.76
C CYS A 6 -5.33 22.82 -15.81
N GLN A 7 -5.32 24.08 -15.39
CA GLN A 7 -5.34 25.28 -16.26
C GLN A 7 -6.49 25.35 -17.29
N ARG A 8 -7.54 24.52 -17.16
CA ARG A 8 -8.70 24.57 -18.04
C ARG A 8 -9.59 25.77 -17.77
N GLU A 9 -10.06 26.41 -18.83
CA GLU A 9 -11.18 27.34 -18.78
C GLU A 9 -12.49 26.62 -18.41
N ASN A 10 -13.07 27.00 -17.29
CA ASN A 10 -14.39 26.58 -16.82
C ASN A 10 -15.38 27.75 -16.84
N ARG A 11 -16.68 27.45 -16.86
CA ARG A 11 -17.76 28.46 -16.79
C ARG A 11 -17.59 29.34 -15.54
N SER A 12 -17.95 30.62 -15.63
CA SER A 12 -17.81 31.58 -14.52
C SER A 12 -18.64 31.24 -13.27
N THR A 13 -19.68 30.42 -13.41
CA THR A 13 -20.54 29.95 -12.31
C THR A 13 -20.23 28.52 -11.85
N ALA A 14 -19.17 27.88 -12.38
CA ALA A 14 -18.80 26.53 -12.00
C ALA A 14 -18.10 26.54 -10.62
N LYS A 15 -18.65 25.81 -9.64
CA LYS A 15 -18.04 25.65 -8.31
C LYS A 15 -16.86 24.67 -8.29
N PHE A 16 -16.79 23.80 -9.28
CA PHE A 16 -15.77 22.76 -9.45
C PHE A 16 -15.33 22.73 -10.92
N CYS A 17 -14.13 22.21 -11.18
CA CYS A 17 -13.63 22.04 -12.53
C CYS A 17 -14.31 20.84 -13.21
N ASP A 18 -14.79 21.05 -14.44
CA ASP A 18 -15.50 20.06 -15.25
C ASP A 18 -14.64 18.83 -15.63
N GLU A 19 -13.30 18.92 -15.52
CA GLU A 19 -12.35 17.86 -15.93
C GLU A 19 -11.60 17.20 -14.76
N CYS A 20 -11.17 17.97 -13.75
CA CYS A 20 -10.42 17.44 -12.59
C CYS A 20 -11.16 17.50 -11.25
N GLY A 21 -12.41 17.99 -11.21
CA GLY A 21 -13.22 18.08 -9.98
C GLY A 21 -12.74 19.10 -8.93
N CYS A 22 -11.56 19.70 -9.09
CA CYS A 22 -10.99 20.68 -8.15
C CYS A 22 -11.92 21.89 -7.93
N SER A 23 -12.07 22.35 -6.69
CA SER A 23 -12.96 23.46 -6.35
C SER A 23 -12.44 24.78 -6.92
N LEU A 24 -13.32 25.53 -7.57
CA LEU A 24 -13.05 26.85 -8.13
C LEU A 24 -13.60 27.90 -7.16
N ALA A 25 -12.96 28.02 -5.99
CA ALA A 25 -13.35 28.98 -4.97
C ALA A 25 -13.26 30.41 -5.53
N SER A 26 -14.41 31.10 -5.60
CA SER A 26 -14.48 32.48 -6.04
C SER A 26 -13.89 33.41 -4.98
N ALA A 27 -12.75 34.03 -5.26
CA ALA A 27 -12.20 35.11 -4.45
C ALA A 27 -13.15 36.32 -4.51
N GLY A 28 -14.07 36.42 -3.56
CA GLY A 28 -15.10 37.46 -3.59
C GLY A 28 -16.31 37.27 -2.67
N ASP A 29 -16.11 36.78 -1.44
CA ASP A 29 -17.02 37.09 -0.32
C ASP A 29 -16.33 36.78 1.02
N VAL A 30 -15.69 37.79 1.60
CA VAL A 30 -15.31 37.83 3.01
C VAL A 30 -16.02 39.04 3.61
N ARG A 31 -17.11 38.80 4.33
CA ARG A 31 -17.69 39.75 5.28
C ARG A 31 -17.43 39.22 6.70
N PRO A 32 -16.76 39.98 7.57
CA PRO A 32 -16.80 39.73 9.01
C PRO A 32 -18.11 40.24 9.61
N ASP A 33 -18.40 39.74 10.82
CA ASP A 33 -19.47 40.12 11.75
C ASP A 33 -20.93 39.92 11.31
N GLU A 34 -21.65 39.09 12.07
CA GLU A 34 -22.88 39.45 12.81
C GLU A 34 -23.31 38.27 13.71
N ALA A 35 -23.01 38.37 15.02
CA ALA A 35 -23.64 37.57 16.07
C ALA A 35 -24.29 38.53 17.08
N GLU A 36 -25.60 38.37 17.28
CA GLU A 36 -26.49 39.35 17.93
C GLU A 36 -26.34 39.42 19.48
N PRO A 37 -26.83 40.51 20.13
CA PRO A 37 -26.43 40.90 21.47
C PRO A 37 -27.31 40.34 22.61
N GLY A 38 -26.75 40.35 23.82
CA GLY A 38 -27.47 40.15 25.09
C GLY A 38 -27.12 41.25 26.09
N GLU A 39 -28.14 41.93 26.61
CA GLU A 39 -28.01 43.13 27.45
C GLU A 39 -27.39 42.85 28.83
N ASN A 40 -26.61 43.80 29.35
CA ASN A 40 -26.79 44.30 30.73
C ASN A 40 -26.04 45.63 30.96
N ALA A 41 -26.55 46.45 31.88
CA ALA A 41 -26.26 47.88 31.94
C ALA A 41 -25.37 48.32 33.13
N ALA A 42 -25.04 49.62 33.12
CA ALA A 42 -24.24 50.40 34.08
C ALA A 42 -22.71 50.32 33.91
N GLY A 43 -21.95 51.42 33.95
CA GLY A 43 -22.34 52.83 34.02
C GLY A 43 -21.37 53.66 34.86
N ARG A 44 -20.97 54.84 34.34
CA ARG A 44 -19.96 55.79 34.90
C ARG A 44 -18.51 55.28 34.87
N ALA A 45 -17.48 56.11 34.91
CA ALA A 45 -17.23 57.50 34.47
C ALA A 45 -15.78 57.86 34.87
N ALA A 46 -15.06 58.66 34.06
CA ALA A 46 -13.93 59.53 34.47
C ALA A 46 -12.72 58.86 35.21
N SER A 47 -11.50 59.39 35.24
CA SER A 47 -10.75 60.43 34.51
C SER A 47 -9.26 60.25 34.85
N ASP A 48 -8.39 61.14 34.36
CA ASP A 48 -7.02 61.42 34.84
C ASP A 48 -5.95 60.36 34.44
N GLU A 49 -4.82 60.70 33.80
CA GLU A 49 -3.74 61.64 34.17
C GLU A 49 -2.98 61.17 35.45
N ALA A 50 -1.65 61.10 35.52
CA ALA A 50 -0.60 61.65 34.65
C ALA A 50 0.74 60.86 34.71
N ASP A 51 1.73 61.37 33.97
CA ASP A 51 3.17 61.11 33.97
C ASP A 51 3.86 60.59 35.26
N ALA A 52 4.89 59.73 35.07
CA ALA A 52 6.30 60.12 35.30
C ALA A 52 7.31 59.08 34.74
N ARG A 53 8.37 59.56 34.08
CA ARG A 53 9.61 58.82 33.78
C ARG A 53 10.76 59.33 34.72
N PRO A 54 12.06 59.05 34.47
CA PRO A 54 12.79 57.89 34.99
C PRO A 54 14.10 58.29 35.72
N SER A 55 14.86 57.30 36.21
CA SER A 55 16.30 57.36 36.52
C SER A 55 16.71 56.06 37.25
N ASP A 56 17.95 55.57 37.29
CA ASP A 56 19.18 55.68 36.47
C ASP A 56 20.17 54.66 37.07
N ASP A 57 21.14 54.16 36.29
CA ASP A 57 22.39 53.49 36.75
C ASP A 57 22.25 52.23 37.66
N ALA A 58 23.22 51.34 37.93
CA ALA A 58 24.35 50.75 37.20
C ALA A 58 24.53 49.31 37.81
N ASP A 59 25.51 48.44 37.52
CA ASP A 59 26.78 48.54 36.80
C ASP A 59 27.20 47.16 36.23
N ALA A 60 28.34 47.13 35.54
CA ALA A 60 29.03 46.01 34.93
C ALA A 60 29.57 44.91 35.88
N ALA A 61 29.67 43.68 35.34
CA ALA A 61 30.73 42.73 35.68
C ALA A 61 31.01 41.76 34.52
N ALA A 62 32.29 41.57 34.17
CA ALA A 62 32.74 40.60 33.17
C ALA A 62 33.36 39.37 33.86
N GLY A 63 33.31 38.21 33.20
CA GLY A 63 33.98 37.00 33.68
C GLY A 63 34.19 35.98 32.56
N ALA A 64 35.42 35.87 32.07
CA ALA A 64 35.82 34.86 31.08
C ALA A 64 37.03 34.07 31.60
N MET A 65 36.89 32.75 31.70
CA MET A 65 37.96 31.75 31.83
C MET A 65 37.47 30.52 31.04
N ALA A 66 38.12 30.06 29.97
CA ALA A 66 39.49 29.56 29.81
C ALA A 66 39.62 28.07 30.21
N ALA A 67 40.04 27.30 29.22
CA ALA A 67 40.24 25.84 29.11
C ALA A 67 40.79 25.07 30.33
N ASP A 68 40.51 23.76 30.34
CA ASP A 68 41.53 22.73 30.54
C ASP A 68 41.11 21.38 29.90
N ASP A 69 42.06 20.73 29.22
CA ASP A 69 42.08 19.33 28.76
C ASP A 69 43.42 18.73 29.21
N PRO A 70 43.44 17.49 29.74
CA PRO A 70 44.56 16.64 29.33
C PRO A 70 44.21 15.16 29.07
N THR A 71 45.00 14.59 28.16
CA THR A 71 44.86 13.26 27.54
C THR A 71 45.70 12.13 28.23
N GLU A 72 45.42 10.88 27.84
CA GLU A 72 46.29 9.67 27.85
C GLU A 72 46.58 8.84 29.14
N ARG A 73 46.03 7.60 29.20
CA ARG A 73 46.73 6.28 29.09
C ARG A 73 45.80 5.13 29.55
N ALA A 74 45.39 4.16 28.71
CA ALA A 74 46.15 3.06 28.09
C ALA A 74 46.32 1.79 28.97
N ALA A 75 45.62 0.71 28.59
CA ALA A 75 45.99 -0.69 28.83
C ALA A 75 45.26 -1.62 27.84
N SER A 76 45.90 -2.72 27.46
CA SER A 76 45.49 -3.65 26.40
C SER A 76 45.76 -5.11 26.81
N GLU A 77 44.87 -6.04 26.46
CA GLU A 77 45.04 -7.50 26.39
C GLU A 77 43.75 -8.03 25.72
N GLU A 78 43.71 -8.54 24.48
CA GLU A 78 44.25 -9.80 23.94
C GLU A 78 43.83 -11.06 24.74
N ARG A 79 43.00 -11.97 24.16
CA ARG A 79 43.51 -13.23 23.55
C ARG A 79 42.45 -14.21 22.94
N GLU A 80 42.74 -14.61 21.71
CA GLU A 80 42.47 -15.85 20.92
C GLU A 80 41.61 -17.03 21.44
N ALA A 81 40.75 -17.59 20.56
CA ALA A 81 40.71 -19.01 20.10
C ALA A 81 39.64 -19.17 18.97
N SER A 82 39.99 -19.40 17.70
CA SER A 82 40.23 -20.73 17.06
C SER A 82 39.00 -21.66 17.16
N ALA A 83 38.13 -21.82 16.15
CA ALA A 83 38.33 -22.31 14.77
C ALA A 83 38.67 -23.81 14.68
N GLU A 84 37.69 -24.64 14.29
CA GLU A 84 37.92 -25.91 13.60
C GLU A 84 36.95 -26.07 12.42
N VAL A 85 37.52 -26.43 11.27
CA VAL A 85 36.85 -26.85 10.03
C VAL A 85 37.38 -28.23 9.69
N SER A 86 36.51 -29.16 9.30
CA SER A 86 36.95 -30.46 8.79
C SER A 86 36.06 -30.92 7.64
N ALA A 87 36.63 -30.96 6.44
CA ALA A 87 36.10 -31.66 5.28
C ALA A 87 37.04 -32.83 4.93
N ALA A 88 36.46 -34.00 4.64
CA ALA A 88 37.03 -35.12 3.89
C ALA A 88 35.84 -36.01 3.51
N GLU A 89 35.49 -36.25 2.24
CA GLU A 89 36.17 -37.00 1.16
C GLU A 89 36.11 -38.53 1.26
N GLU A 90 35.59 -39.10 0.16
CA GLU A 90 35.75 -40.45 -0.42
C GLU A 90 35.34 -41.74 0.32
N GLY A 91 34.71 -42.66 -0.44
CA GLY A 91 34.46 -44.06 -0.06
C GLY A 91 33.33 -44.72 -0.88
N ALA A 92 33.66 -45.70 -1.74
CA ALA A 92 32.73 -46.38 -2.66
C ALA A 92 32.60 -47.91 -2.39
N ALA A 93 31.69 -48.59 -3.12
CA ALA A 93 31.47 -50.07 -3.21
C ALA A 93 30.90 -50.76 -1.94
N ASP A 94 30.23 -51.92 -1.89
CA ASP A 94 29.52 -52.88 -2.79
C ASP A 94 28.82 -53.93 -1.85
N ALA A 95 27.86 -54.81 -2.17
CA ALA A 95 26.89 -55.06 -3.27
C ALA A 95 25.90 -56.19 -2.83
N ASP A 96 24.96 -56.62 -3.70
CA ASP A 96 24.23 -57.92 -3.67
C ASP A 96 23.22 -58.26 -2.52
N GLU A 97 22.23 -59.17 -2.62
CA GLU A 97 21.62 -59.97 -3.71
C GLU A 97 20.09 -60.22 -3.43
N ALA A 98 19.37 -60.79 -4.40
CA ALA A 98 17.90 -60.97 -4.55
C ALA A 98 17.12 -61.89 -3.57
N ALA A 99 15.77 -61.72 -3.57
CA ALA A 99 14.79 -62.80 -3.36
C ALA A 99 13.39 -62.50 -3.98
N GLU A 100 12.82 -63.49 -4.67
CA GLU A 100 11.47 -63.60 -5.30
C GLU A 100 10.98 -65.06 -5.03
N PRO A 101 9.75 -65.55 -5.40
CA PRO A 101 8.53 -64.90 -5.89
C PRO A 101 7.23 -65.34 -5.13
N GLY A 102 6.05 -64.85 -5.54
CA GLY A 102 4.75 -65.42 -5.15
C GLY A 102 3.54 -64.79 -5.88
N GLY A 103 2.80 -65.57 -6.69
CA GLY A 103 1.81 -65.04 -7.67
C GLY A 103 0.33 -65.13 -7.30
N GLY A 104 -0.51 -64.46 -8.10
CA GLY A 104 -1.98 -64.50 -8.07
C GLY A 104 -2.61 -63.75 -9.26
N ASP A 105 -3.68 -64.27 -9.84
CA ASP A 105 -4.15 -63.96 -11.20
C ASP A 105 -5.12 -62.76 -11.38
N ALA A 106 -5.17 -62.32 -12.65
CA ALA A 106 -6.33 -61.80 -13.40
C ALA A 106 -6.55 -60.28 -13.60
N ALA A 107 -6.36 -59.89 -14.88
CA ALA A 107 -7.07 -58.84 -15.63
C ALA A 107 -7.01 -57.37 -15.14
N LYS A 108 -6.34 -56.50 -15.94
CA LYS A 108 -6.98 -55.53 -16.87
C LYS A 108 -5.95 -54.61 -17.58
N THR A 109 -5.93 -54.68 -18.91
CA THR A 109 -5.45 -53.70 -19.92
C THR A 109 -4.11 -52.93 -19.75
N SER A 110 -3.24 -53.16 -20.76
CA SER A 110 -2.36 -52.18 -21.45
C SER A 110 -1.28 -51.40 -20.67
N ARG A 111 -0.03 -51.84 -20.87
CA ARG A 111 1.20 -51.02 -20.79
C ARG A 111 1.20 -49.90 -21.84
N LEU A 112 1.85 -48.78 -21.53
CA LEU A 112 2.94 -48.24 -22.37
C LEU A 112 4.07 -47.70 -21.44
N PRO A 113 5.33 -47.62 -21.92
CA PRO A 113 6.50 -47.27 -21.11
C PRO A 113 6.88 -45.78 -21.22
N ASN A 114 7.85 -45.35 -20.41
CA ASN A 114 8.61 -44.12 -20.69
C ASN A 114 9.42 -44.30 -21.97
N ASP A 115 9.36 -43.30 -22.84
CA ASP A 115 10.18 -43.18 -24.05
C ASP A 115 11.14 -42.00 -23.90
N LEU A 116 12.40 -42.19 -24.30
CA LEU A 116 13.43 -41.16 -24.30
C LEU A 116 13.61 -40.67 -25.74
N THR A 117 12.96 -39.58 -26.13
CA THR A 117 13.38 -38.68 -27.24
C THR A 117 12.52 -37.40 -27.28
N PRO A 118 13.03 -36.29 -27.85
CA PRO A 118 12.34 -35.00 -27.79
C PRO A 118 11.19 -34.92 -28.80
N PHE A 119 9.97 -34.68 -28.30
CA PHE A 119 8.78 -34.51 -29.15
C PHE A 119 8.60 -33.05 -29.59
N VAL A 120 8.68 -32.83 -30.90
CA VAL A 120 8.21 -31.60 -31.56
C VAL A 120 6.70 -31.48 -31.36
N PRO A 121 6.16 -30.34 -30.87
CA PRO A 121 4.71 -30.20 -30.67
C PRO A 121 3.97 -30.07 -32.01
N LEU A 122 3.41 -31.18 -32.48
CA LEU A 122 2.33 -31.15 -33.47
C LEU A 122 1.08 -30.56 -32.82
N LYS A 123 0.67 -29.35 -33.23
CA LYS A 123 -0.57 -28.74 -32.73
C LYS A 123 -1.77 -29.55 -33.21
N SER A 124 -2.58 -29.99 -32.25
CA SER A 124 -3.66 -30.95 -32.42
C SER A 124 -4.80 -30.43 -33.32
N ARG A 125 -5.35 -31.37 -34.09
CA ARG A 125 -6.63 -31.27 -34.78
C ARG A 125 -7.77 -31.41 -33.77
N GLU A 126 -8.93 -30.83 -34.09
CA GLU A 126 -10.21 -31.00 -33.37
C GLU A 126 -10.34 -30.34 -31.97
N ALA A 127 -10.34 -29.01 -31.97
CA ALA A 127 -11.37 -28.24 -31.27
C ALA A 127 -12.10 -27.38 -32.30
N ALA A 128 -13.17 -27.93 -32.89
CA ALA A 128 -14.02 -27.23 -33.84
C ALA A 128 -15.25 -26.68 -33.10
N GLU A 129 -15.47 -25.36 -33.16
CA GLU A 129 -16.77 -24.68 -33.26
C GLU A 129 -16.64 -23.18 -32.89
N THR A 130 -16.47 -22.34 -33.91
CA THR A 130 -17.06 -20.99 -34.10
C THR A 130 -16.22 -20.18 -35.10
N GLY A 131 -16.58 -20.29 -36.37
CA GLY A 131 -16.00 -19.51 -37.47
C GLY A 131 -16.94 -19.58 -38.67
N PRO A 132 -17.12 -18.48 -39.43
CA PRO A 132 -18.18 -18.41 -40.43
C PRO A 132 -17.92 -19.36 -41.60
N LYS A 133 -18.80 -20.34 -41.79
CA LYS A 133 -18.80 -21.20 -42.98
C LYS A 133 -19.32 -20.38 -44.17
N ILE A 134 -18.47 -20.19 -45.17
CA ILE A 134 -18.88 -19.68 -46.48
C ILE A 134 -19.73 -20.76 -47.13
N ASP A 135 -21.00 -20.44 -47.41
CA ASP A 135 -21.92 -21.34 -48.08
C ASP A 135 -21.63 -21.35 -49.59
N LEU A 136 -21.44 -22.56 -50.14
CA LEU A 136 -21.17 -22.81 -51.55
C LEU A 136 -22.33 -23.55 -52.24
N SER A 137 -23.49 -23.70 -51.59
CA SER A 137 -24.69 -24.36 -52.14
C SER A 137 -25.47 -23.50 -53.15
N GLY A 138 -24.76 -22.86 -54.10
CA GLY A 138 -25.39 -21.92 -55.04
C GLY A 138 -24.65 -21.64 -56.36
N ILE A 139 -23.60 -22.39 -56.73
CA ILE A 139 -22.83 -22.15 -57.97
C ILE A 139 -22.63 -23.37 -58.89
N ASP A 140 -23.31 -24.49 -58.62
CA ASP A 140 -23.33 -25.69 -59.48
C ASP A 140 -24.67 -25.90 -60.23
N GLU A 141 -25.49 -24.84 -60.32
CA GLU A 141 -26.85 -24.88 -60.90
C GLU A 141 -27.06 -23.87 -62.04
N CYS A 142 -26.06 -23.76 -62.91
CA CYS A 142 -26.25 -23.34 -64.31
C CYS A 142 -25.88 -24.48 -65.27
N LEU A 143 -26.25 -25.69 -64.87
CA LEU A 143 -26.37 -26.82 -65.77
C LEU A 143 -27.51 -26.59 -66.76
N VAL A 144 -27.21 -26.93 -68.01
CA VAL A 144 -28.09 -27.10 -69.17
C VAL A 144 -29.57 -27.31 -68.82
N ASP A 145 -30.41 -26.44 -69.38
CA ASP A 145 -31.87 -26.47 -69.34
C ASP A 145 -32.44 -27.90 -69.53
N SER A 146 -33.15 -28.41 -68.53
CA SER A 146 -33.62 -29.81 -68.45
C SER A 146 -34.75 -30.16 -69.43
N SER A 147 -35.04 -29.25 -70.36
CA SER A 147 -35.98 -29.38 -71.46
C SER A 147 -35.33 -29.79 -72.80
N TYR A 148 -33.99 -29.93 -72.86
CA TYR A 148 -33.30 -30.37 -74.08
C TYR A 148 -33.50 -31.88 -74.35
N GLN A 149 -34.42 -32.21 -75.26
CA GLN A 149 -34.62 -33.57 -75.73
C GLN A 149 -33.85 -33.82 -77.04
N PRO A 150 -32.78 -34.65 -77.04
CA PRO A 150 -32.04 -34.96 -78.26
C PRO A 150 -32.92 -35.75 -79.25
N PRO A 151 -32.84 -35.47 -80.57
CA PRO A 151 -33.55 -36.25 -81.56
C PRO A 151 -33.07 -37.71 -81.57
N LYS A 152 -34.01 -38.66 -81.69
CA LYS A 152 -33.71 -40.09 -81.65
C LYS A 152 -32.75 -40.49 -82.77
N ASN A 153 -31.74 -41.27 -82.42
CA ASN A 153 -30.76 -41.88 -83.31
C ASN A 153 -31.43 -42.94 -84.22
N ALA A 154 -31.83 -42.52 -85.42
CA ALA A 154 -32.51 -43.35 -86.42
C ALA A 154 -31.60 -44.31 -87.21
N TRP A 155 -30.52 -44.80 -86.59
CA TRP A 155 -29.58 -45.74 -87.21
C TRP A 155 -29.25 -46.88 -86.24
N ARG A 156 -29.93 -48.02 -86.40
CA ARG A 156 -29.41 -49.31 -85.93
C ARG A 156 -28.66 -49.99 -87.07
N THR A 157 -27.67 -50.77 -86.69
CA THR A 157 -26.87 -51.63 -87.58
C THR A 157 -27.74 -52.61 -88.35
N GLY A 158 -27.62 -52.64 -89.68
CA GLY A 158 -27.79 -53.89 -90.44
C GLY A 158 -29.12 -54.14 -91.15
N ASP A 159 -30.04 -53.18 -91.24
CA ASP A 159 -31.19 -53.31 -92.15
C ASP A 159 -30.88 -52.67 -93.52
N THR A 160 -30.71 -53.51 -94.53
CA THR A 160 -30.68 -53.12 -95.94
C THR A 160 -32.09 -53.00 -96.48
N MET A 161 -32.49 -51.84 -97.00
CA MET A 161 -33.63 -51.74 -97.92
C MET A 161 -33.39 -50.71 -99.03
N GLU A 162 -33.91 -51.06 -100.21
CA GLU A 162 -33.44 -50.70 -101.55
C GLU A 162 -33.59 -49.24 -101.97
N LEU A 163 -32.84 -48.87 -103.02
CA LEU A 163 -33.02 -47.62 -103.78
C LEU A 163 -34.42 -47.56 -104.41
N PRO A 164 -34.92 -46.34 -104.66
CA PRO A 164 -35.04 -45.96 -106.06
C PRO A 164 -34.51 -44.55 -106.37
N PRO A 165 -33.88 -44.34 -107.55
CA PRO A 165 -33.56 -43.01 -108.05
C PRO A 165 -34.80 -42.38 -108.71
N LEU A 166 -35.08 -41.10 -108.45
CA LEU A 166 -35.96 -40.30 -109.29
C LEU A 166 -35.48 -38.85 -109.37
N GLU A 167 -35.36 -38.37 -110.60
CA GLU A 167 -35.27 -36.96 -110.95
C GLU A 167 -36.48 -36.18 -110.44
N GLY A 168 -36.26 -34.92 -110.04
CA GLY A 168 -37.36 -34.03 -109.69
C GLY A 168 -36.93 -32.78 -108.94
N ALA A 169 -37.15 -31.63 -109.56
CA ALA A 169 -37.09 -30.28 -108.99
C ALA A 169 -37.73 -30.17 -107.57
N GLN A 170 -37.38 -29.21 -106.70
CA GLN A 170 -37.38 -27.77 -107.02
C GLN A 170 -36.35 -26.94 -106.26
N THR A 171 -35.89 -25.87 -106.92
CA THR A 171 -35.07 -24.80 -106.35
C THR A 171 -35.92 -23.74 -105.64
N SER A 172 -35.46 -23.26 -104.48
CA SER A 172 -36.10 -22.14 -103.77
C SER A 172 -35.13 -20.98 -103.47
N ARG A 173 -34.88 -20.20 -104.53
CA ARG A 173 -34.42 -18.79 -104.57
C ARG A 173 -33.02 -18.43 -104.00
N PRO A 174 -32.26 -17.54 -104.67
CA PRO A 174 -30.94 -17.13 -104.22
C PRO A 174 -31.01 -16.09 -103.08
N ARG A 175 -30.00 -16.12 -102.20
CA ARG A 175 -29.71 -14.99 -101.29
C ARG A 175 -29.12 -13.85 -102.10
N GLU A 176 -29.84 -12.74 -102.21
CA GLU A 176 -29.29 -11.53 -102.82
C GLU A 176 -28.53 -10.72 -101.76
N PHE A 177 -27.20 -10.69 -101.91
CA PHE A 177 -26.31 -9.85 -101.11
C PHE A 177 -26.51 -8.38 -101.49
N ARG A 178 -26.80 -7.53 -100.51
CA ARG A 178 -26.53 -6.09 -100.63
C ARG A 178 -25.27 -5.78 -99.84
N ALA A 179 -24.17 -5.59 -100.55
CA ALA A 179 -22.91 -5.18 -99.94
C ALA A 179 -23.01 -3.70 -99.53
N ASP A 180 -22.66 -3.40 -98.28
CA ASP A 180 -22.24 -2.05 -97.90
C ASP A 180 -20.72 -2.03 -97.72
N ASN A 181 -20.09 -0.94 -98.15
CA ASN A 181 -18.68 -0.93 -98.53
C ASN A 181 -17.89 0.14 -97.76
N ASP A 182 -17.35 -0.24 -96.60
CA ASP A 182 -16.52 0.67 -95.79
C ASP A 182 -15.10 0.15 -95.50
N LYS A 183 -14.18 0.63 -96.34
CA LYS A 183 -12.76 1.01 -96.12
C LYS A 183 -11.94 0.25 -95.04
N PRO A 184 -10.81 -0.39 -95.41
CA PRO A 184 -9.92 -1.04 -94.45
C PRO A 184 -8.94 -0.06 -93.78
N GLN A 185 -9.16 0.31 -92.50
CA GLN A 185 -8.24 1.21 -91.77
C GLN A 185 -8.01 0.85 -90.29
N LYS A 186 -7.82 -0.44 -89.94
CA LYS A 186 -7.69 -0.90 -88.53
C LYS A 186 -6.58 -1.92 -88.21
N ARG A 187 -5.42 -1.92 -88.89
CA ARG A 187 -4.26 -2.77 -88.50
C ARG A 187 -3.04 -2.06 -87.88
N ARG A 188 -2.87 -0.75 -88.07
CA ARG A 188 -1.72 -0.01 -87.48
C ARG A 188 -1.98 0.46 -86.03
N VAL A 189 -3.22 0.84 -85.72
CA VAL A 189 -3.62 1.26 -84.37
C VAL A 189 -3.50 0.11 -83.36
N SER A 190 -3.82 -1.13 -83.76
CA SER A 190 -3.69 -2.32 -82.90
C SER A 190 -2.24 -2.60 -82.50
N ILE A 191 -1.29 -2.44 -83.41
CA ILE A 191 0.15 -2.63 -83.11
C ILE A 191 0.65 -1.50 -82.21
N ALA A 192 0.26 -0.25 -82.49
CA ALA A 192 0.60 0.89 -81.62
C ALA A 192 0.04 0.73 -80.20
N ALA A 193 -1.19 0.22 -80.05
CA ALA A 193 -1.81 -0.06 -78.75
C ALA A 193 -1.08 -1.18 -77.98
N ILE A 194 -0.64 -2.25 -78.66
CA ILE A 194 0.15 -3.32 -78.04
C ILE A 194 1.51 -2.79 -77.58
N VAL A 195 2.22 -2.03 -78.44
CA VAL A 195 3.52 -1.42 -78.08
C VAL A 195 3.36 -0.46 -76.90
N PHE A 196 2.33 0.38 -76.89
CA PHE A 196 2.03 1.27 -75.77
C PHE A 196 1.71 0.49 -74.48
N GLY A 197 0.90 -0.57 -74.56
CA GLY A 197 0.60 -1.45 -73.43
C GLY A 197 1.86 -2.11 -72.86
N CYS A 198 2.73 -2.65 -73.71
CA CYS A 198 4.03 -3.19 -73.29
C CYS A 198 4.94 -2.13 -72.66
N LEU A 199 4.90 -0.88 -73.14
CA LEU A 199 5.68 0.23 -72.59
C LEU A 199 5.15 0.64 -71.21
N VAL A 200 3.82 0.69 -71.01
CA VAL A 200 3.20 0.91 -69.70
C VAL A 200 3.51 -0.22 -68.73
N ILE A 201 3.49 -1.48 -69.18
CA ILE A 201 3.90 -2.63 -68.36
C ILE A 201 5.39 -2.56 -68.00
N ALA A 202 6.27 -2.21 -68.95
CA ALA A 202 7.70 -2.04 -68.69
C ALA A 202 7.99 -0.87 -67.72
N LEU A 203 7.25 0.24 -67.81
CA LEU A 203 7.31 1.33 -66.85
C LEU A 203 6.74 0.93 -65.48
N GLY A 204 5.68 0.11 -65.44
CA GLY A 204 5.13 -0.44 -64.20
C GLY A 204 6.10 -1.40 -63.51
N ILE A 205 6.76 -2.29 -64.26
CA ILE A 205 7.83 -3.16 -63.75
C ILE A 205 9.04 -2.34 -63.31
N GLY A 206 9.41 -1.30 -64.07
CA GLY A 206 10.47 -0.37 -63.71
C GLY A 206 10.17 0.36 -62.41
N ALA A 207 8.98 0.95 -62.27
CA ALA A 207 8.53 1.61 -61.06
C ALA A 207 8.45 0.63 -59.87
N PHE A 208 7.93 -0.58 -60.07
CA PHE A 208 7.88 -1.62 -59.05
C PHE A 208 9.29 -2.04 -58.61
N ALA A 209 10.23 -2.20 -59.54
CA ALA A 209 11.62 -2.55 -59.25
C ALA A 209 12.34 -1.40 -58.52
N THR A 210 12.21 -0.15 -58.96
CA THR A 210 12.85 1.00 -58.29
C THR A 210 12.23 1.30 -56.92
N TYR A 211 10.94 1.04 -56.73
CA TYR A 211 10.25 1.09 -55.43
C TYR A 211 10.65 -0.07 -54.49
N SER A 212 10.93 -1.25 -55.06
CA SER A 212 11.42 -2.42 -54.30
C SER A 212 12.89 -2.27 -53.91
N LEU A 213 13.69 -1.57 -54.71
CA LEU A 213 15.08 -1.20 -54.43
C LEU A 213 15.22 0.00 -53.49
N GLU A 214 14.15 0.40 -52.79
CA GLU A 214 14.11 1.50 -51.80
C GLU A 214 14.63 2.87 -52.30
N MET A 215 14.78 3.06 -53.62
CA MET A 215 15.34 4.30 -54.17
C MET A 215 14.36 5.49 -54.06
N TRP A 216 13.06 5.22 -53.91
CA TRP A 216 11.97 6.20 -53.82
C TRP A 216 10.91 5.67 -52.83
N GLY A 217 10.50 6.47 -51.85
CA GLY A 217 9.39 6.14 -50.92
C GLY A 217 9.78 5.51 -49.58
N GLY A 218 10.85 5.99 -48.95
CA GLY A 218 11.25 5.62 -47.58
C GLY A 218 11.99 4.28 -47.44
N LYS A 219 12.63 4.10 -46.27
CA LYS A 219 13.34 2.88 -45.86
C LYS A 219 12.47 2.05 -44.92
N ILE A 220 12.58 0.72 -44.97
CA ILE A 220 11.90 -0.17 -44.01
C ILE A 220 12.63 -0.14 -42.66
N VAL A 221 11.89 0.05 -41.57
CA VAL A 221 12.43 -0.01 -40.19
C VAL A 221 12.63 -1.49 -39.79
N PRO A 222 13.86 -1.93 -39.44
CA PRO A 222 14.13 -3.26 -38.90
C PRO A 222 13.36 -3.55 -37.61
N ASP A 223 13.09 -4.82 -37.34
CA ASP A 223 12.59 -5.23 -36.03
C ASP A 223 13.74 -5.31 -35.02
N VAL A 224 13.65 -4.48 -33.98
CA VAL A 224 14.61 -4.41 -32.88
C VAL A 224 13.99 -4.74 -31.52
N VAL A 225 12.68 -5.04 -31.45
CA VAL A 225 12.03 -5.43 -30.20
C VAL A 225 12.61 -6.76 -29.72
N GLY A 226 12.89 -6.87 -28.41
CA GLY A 226 13.52 -8.06 -27.83
C GLY A 226 15.02 -8.21 -28.12
N LYS A 227 15.67 -7.21 -28.73
CA LYS A 227 17.15 -7.14 -28.88
C LYS A 227 17.77 -6.29 -27.79
N THR A 228 19.09 -6.43 -27.60
CA THR A 228 19.84 -5.51 -26.75
C THR A 228 19.84 -4.10 -27.36
N GLN A 229 19.95 -3.07 -26.53
CA GLN A 229 20.11 -1.67 -26.97
C GLN A 229 21.23 -1.54 -28.01
N THR A 230 22.41 -2.14 -27.75
CA THR A 230 23.57 -2.08 -28.64
C THR A 230 23.29 -2.70 -30.01
N ASP A 231 22.60 -3.84 -30.07
CA ASP A 231 22.20 -4.48 -31.33
C ASP A 231 21.14 -3.65 -32.07
N ALA A 232 20.21 -3.04 -31.33
CA ALA A 232 19.17 -2.18 -31.89
C ALA A 232 19.76 -0.92 -32.52
N GLU A 233 20.65 -0.24 -31.81
CA GLU A 233 21.41 0.92 -32.30
C GLU A 233 22.23 0.58 -33.54
N TYR A 234 22.90 -0.57 -33.55
CA TYR A 234 23.65 -1.05 -34.71
C TYR A 234 22.74 -1.30 -35.94
N LEU A 235 21.64 -2.03 -35.78
CA LEU A 235 20.73 -2.37 -36.88
C LEU A 235 20.00 -1.15 -37.46
N LEU A 236 19.61 -0.20 -36.60
CA LEU A 236 18.99 1.06 -37.02
C LEU A 236 20.02 2.00 -37.69
N GLY A 237 21.24 2.06 -37.13
CA GLY A 237 22.37 2.81 -37.69
C GLY A 237 22.84 2.30 -39.05
N GLU A 238 22.84 0.99 -39.29
CA GLU A 238 23.13 0.39 -40.60
C GLU A 238 22.13 0.87 -41.67
N LYS A 239 20.86 1.04 -41.29
CA LYS A 239 19.81 1.64 -42.12
C LYS A 239 19.82 3.17 -42.13
N SER A 240 20.80 3.81 -41.48
CA SER A 240 20.94 5.26 -41.33
C SER A 240 19.76 5.96 -40.64
N PHE A 241 19.00 5.25 -39.79
CA PHE A 241 18.02 5.89 -38.91
C PHE A 241 18.74 6.53 -37.71
N SER A 242 18.24 7.67 -37.25
CA SER A 242 18.69 8.25 -35.98
C SER A 242 17.98 7.55 -34.82
N VAL A 243 18.70 7.15 -33.78
CA VAL A 243 18.11 6.46 -32.63
C VAL A 243 17.97 7.42 -31.46
N GLN A 244 16.80 7.42 -30.82
CA GLN A 244 16.57 8.07 -29.53
C GLN A 244 16.24 6.98 -28.51
N VAL A 245 16.96 6.97 -27.40
CA VAL A 245 16.78 5.97 -26.33
C VAL A 245 15.97 6.61 -25.21
N ASN A 246 14.85 6.00 -24.89
CA ASN A 246 14.06 6.29 -23.69
C ASN A 246 14.19 5.11 -22.73
N GLU A 247 14.58 5.38 -21.49
CA GLU A 247 14.65 4.37 -20.45
C GLU A 247 13.29 4.24 -19.76
N VAL A 248 12.79 3.00 -19.61
CA VAL A 248 11.48 2.71 -19.02
C VAL A 248 11.65 1.65 -17.92
N PRO A 249 11.27 1.96 -16.66
CA PRO A 249 11.36 1.00 -15.56
C PRO A 249 10.49 -0.24 -15.79
N SER A 250 11.11 -1.42 -15.85
CA SER A 250 10.46 -2.66 -16.27
C SER A 250 11.02 -3.89 -15.55
N ASP A 251 10.21 -4.93 -15.45
CA ASP A 251 10.56 -6.22 -14.86
C ASP A 251 11.22 -7.18 -15.87
N GLU A 252 11.26 -6.78 -17.14
CA GLU A 252 12.00 -7.47 -18.21
C GLU A 252 13.51 -7.33 -18.03
N THR A 253 14.27 -8.27 -18.63
CA THR A 253 15.75 -8.25 -18.57
C THR A 253 16.32 -6.90 -19.00
N GLN A 254 17.18 -6.31 -18.17
CA GLN A 254 17.79 -4.98 -18.38
C GLN A 254 18.47 -4.85 -19.76
N GLY A 255 18.32 -3.69 -20.39
CA GLY A 255 18.99 -3.33 -21.64
C GLY A 255 18.36 -3.93 -22.89
N ILE A 256 17.14 -4.46 -22.80
CA ILE A 256 16.35 -4.96 -23.94
C ILE A 256 15.35 -3.90 -24.41
N VAL A 257 15.17 -3.78 -25.73
CA VAL A 257 14.14 -2.93 -26.32
C VAL A 257 12.75 -3.55 -26.12
N LEU A 258 11.95 -2.90 -25.28
CA LEU A 258 10.56 -3.25 -24.97
C LEU A 258 9.60 -2.89 -26.11
N SER A 259 9.83 -1.72 -26.71
CA SER A 259 9.00 -1.19 -27.79
C SER A 259 9.76 -0.14 -28.61
N MET A 260 9.28 0.11 -29.81
CA MET A 260 9.88 1.07 -30.75
C MET A 260 8.77 1.87 -31.45
N VAL A 261 9.05 3.15 -31.69
CA VAL A 261 8.18 4.05 -32.44
C VAL A 261 9.02 4.74 -33.52
N PRO A 262 8.69 4.62 -34.81
CA PRO A 262 7.59 3.84 -35.40
C PRO A 262 7.80 2.32 -35.31
N SER A 263 6.73 1.54 -35.45
CA SER A 263 6.76 0.07 -35.32
C SER A 263 7.50 -0.62 -36.47
N ALA A 264 8.09 -1.79 -36.18
CA ALA A 264 8.86 -2.60 -37.12
C ALA A 264 8.10 -2.89 -38.44
N GLY A 265 8.84 -2.96 -39.55
CA GLY A 265 8.30 -3.23 -40.89
C GLY A 265 7.59 -2.05 -41.56
N GLY A 266 7.34 -0.94 -40.85
CA GLY A 266 6.89 0.31 -41.46
C GLY A 266 7.93 0.88 -42.42
N ARG A 267 7.49 1.53 -43.51
CA ARG A 267 8.35 2.39 -44.32
C ARG A 267 8.27 3.82 -43.82
N VAL A 268 9.42 4.43 -43.55
CA VAL A 268 9.54 5.82 -43.07
C VAL A 268 10.66 6.55 -43.78
N ASP A 269 10.66 7.88 -43.70
CA ASP A 269 11.67 8.70 -44.35
C ASP A 269 13.06 8.44 -43.75
N ALA A 270 14.09 8.54 -44.58
CA ALA A 270 15.46 8.14 -44.23
C ALA A 270 16.07 8.96 -43.09
N ASP A 271 15.54 10.17 -42.85
CA ASP A 271 16.02 11.13 -41.85
C ASP A 271 15.19 11.09 -40.55
N MET A 272 14.22 10.16 -40.44
CA MET A 272 13.36 10.04 -39.26
C MET A 272 14.11 9.43 -38.07
N SER A 273 13.86 9.97 -36.88
CA SER A 273 14.32 9.37 -35.62
C SER A 273 13.40 8.23 -35.17
N VAL A 274 13.98 7.06 -34.91
CA VAL A 274 13.31 5.93 -34.26
C VAL A 274 13.55 6.04 -32.76
N VAL A 275 12.47 6.12 -32.00
CA VAL A 275 12.50 6.08 -30.53
C VAL A 275 12.44 4.63 -30.10
N ILE A 276 13.41 4.17 -29.32
CA ILE A 276 13.41 2.85 -28.68
C ILE A 276 13.23 3.02 -27.17
N ASN A 277 12.30 2.26 -26.60
CA ASN A 277 12.07 2.19 -25.16
C ASN A 277 12.83 0.98 -24.61
N VAL A 278 13.84 1.22 -23.79
CA VAL A 278 14.74 0.19 -23.23
C VAL A 278 14.36 -0.10 -21.77
N SER A 279 14.38 -1.38 -21.39
CA SER A 279 14.17 -1.81 -20.01
C SER A 279 15.32 -1.38 -19.10
N VAL A 280 14.97 -0.62 -18.05
CA VAL A 280 15.86 -0.38 -16.90
C VAL A 280 15.25 -1.02 -15.64
N PRO A 281 16.07 -1.56 -14.72
CA PRO A 281 15.56 -2.13 -13.49
C PRO A 281 14.99 -1.04 -12.58
N ARG A 282 13.96 -1.37 -11.80
CA ARG A 282 13.48 -0.50 -10.72
C ARG A 282 14.46 -0.64 -9.56
N ILE A 283 15.01 0.47 -9.10
CA ILE A 283 15.96 0.54 -7.98
C ILE A 283 15.27 1.30 -6.86
N VAL A 284 15.36 0.80 -5.63
CA VAL A 284 14.84 1.52 -4.46
C VAL A 284 15.68 2.80 -4.26
N PRO A 285 15.10 4.01 -4.42
CA PRO A 285 15.81 5.26 -4.14
C PRO A 285 16.13 5.40 -2.66
N ASP A 286 17.14 6.21 -2.34
CA ASP A 286 17.35 6.63 -0.96
C ASP A 286 16.31 7.70 -0.58
N VAL A 287 15.42 7.30 0.31
CA VAL A 287 14.32 8.12 0.85
C VAL A 287 14.33 8.14 2.38
N VAL A 288 15.41 7.69 3.00
CA VAL A 288 15.61 7.81 4.44
C VAL A 288 15.71 9.31 4.80
N GLN A 289 15.07 9.72 5.89
CA GLN A 289 14.91 11.13 6.32
C GLN A 289 14.02 12.01 5.41
N ASP A 290 13.42 11.50 4.32
CA ASP A 290 12.35 12.22 3.63
C ASP A 290 11.03 12.14 4.44
N GLN A 291 10.14 13.12 4.27
CA GLN A 291 8.74 12.96 4.66
C GLN A 291 8.03 11.93 3.76
N ARG A 292 7.07 11.21 4.34
CA ARG A 292 6.21 10.21 3.67
C ARG A 292 5.81 10.57 2.24
N ASP A 293 5.25 11.75 2.01
CA ASP A 293 4.72 12.15 0.71
C ASP A 293 5.85 12.33 -0.34
N VAL A 294 7.01 12.82 0.09
CA VAL A 294 8.21 12.97 -0.75
C VAL A 294 8.81 11.59 -1.08
N ALA A 295 8.92 10.72 -0.07
CA ALA A 295 9.40 9.36 -0.23
C ALA A 295 8.54 8.55 -1.21
N VAL A 296 7.21 8.59 -1.04
CA VAL A 296 6.23 7.95 -1.94
C VAL A 296 6.35 8.50 -3.36
N THR A 297 6.54 9.81 -3.53
CA THR A 297 6.73 10.41 -4.85
C THR A 297 8.00 9.89 -5.53
N ARG A 298 9.14 9.86 -4.83
CA ARG A 298 10.42 9.33 -5.38
C ARG A 298 10.35 7.84 -5.71
N LEU A 299 9.63 7.05 -4.90
CA LEU A 299 9.35 5.64 -5.19
C LEU A 299 8.52 5.49 -6.48
N GLN A 300 7.46 6.27 -6.63
CA GLN A 300 6.61 6.26 -7.83
C GLN A 300 7.37 6.70 -9.09
N GLU A 301 8.25 7.72 -9.00
CA GLU A 301 9.15 8.13 -10.09
C GLU A 301 10.12 7.01 -10.49
N SER A 302 10.55 6.19 -9.53
CA SER A 302 11.37 4.98 -9.74
C SER A 302 10.57 3.78 -10.26
N GLY A 303 9.26 3.95 -10.49
CA GLY A 303 8.33 2.90 -10.93
C GLY A 303 7.82 1.99 -9.81
N ILE A 304 8.09 2.29 -8.54
CA ILE A 304 7.65 1.49 -7.39
C ILE A 304 6.30 2.03 -6.91
N THR A 305 5.23 1.26 -7.14
CA THR A 305 3.86 1.63 -6.76
C THR A 305 3.34 0.89 -5.52
N SER A 306 3.95 -0.25 -5.17
CA SER A 306 3.56 -1.10 -4.05
C SER A 306 4.34 -0.70 -2.80
N VAL A 307 3.74 0.16 -1.97
CA VAL A 307 4.38 0.71 -0.77
C VAL A 307 3.55 0.39 0.46
N VAL A 308 4.18 -0.26 1.44
CA VAL A 308 3.62 -0.57 2.76
C VAL A 308 4.19 0.41 3.77
N PHE A 309 3.43 0.76 4.81
CA PHE A 309 3.89 1.65 5.88
C PHE A 309 3.85 0.91 7.21
N GLU A 310 4.95 0.92 7.94
CA GLU A 310 5.05 0.49 9.33
C GLU A 310 5.33 1.72 10.21
N ALA A 311 4.87 1.68 11.46
CA ALA A 311 5.08 2.75 12.42
C ALA A 311 6.10 2.29 13.47
N GLU A 312 7.11 3.12 13.74
CA GLU A 312 8.10 2.89 14.80
C GLU A 312 8.25 4.16 15.63
N ARG A 313 8.19 4.01 16.96
CA ARG A 313 8.31 5.14 17.89
C ARG A 313 9.70 5.75 17.81
N SER A 314 9.77 7.06 17.55
CA SER A 314 11.02 7.79 17.39
C SER A 314 10.89 9.26 17.80
N SER A 315 12.02 9.87 18.15
CA SER A 315 12.16 11.32 18.38
C SER A 315 12.27 12.14 17.08
N GLU A 316 12.35 11.46 15.93
CA GLU A 316 12.33 12.11 14.62
C GLU A 316 10.97 12.77 14.32
N HIS A 317 10.96 13.75 13.40
CA HIS A 317 9.73 14.47 13.06
C HIS A 317 8.63 13.51 12.57
N PRO A 318 7.38 13.61 13.05
CA PRO A 318 6.31 12.67 12.72
C PRO A 318 6.11 12.51 11.21
N GLY A 319 6.03 11.25 10.75
CA GLY A 319 5.88 10.93 9.32
C GLY A 319 7.16 11.01 8.49
N THR A 320 8.33 11.17 9.12
CA THR A 320 9.66 11.01 8.49
C THR A 320 9.98 9.52 8.30
N VAL A 321 10.60 9.14 7.19
CA VAL A 321 11.06 7.77 6.95
C VAL A 321 12.33 7.49 7.75
N LEU A 322 12.26 6.51 8.65
CA LEU A 322 13.39 6.00 9.45
C LEU A 322 14.18 4.94 8.69
N ALA A 323 13.47 4.01 8.03
CA ALA A 323 14.04 2.88 7.31
C ALA A 323 13.20 2.50 6.09
N VAL A 324 13.85 1.79 5.17
CA VAL A 324 13.28 1.27 3.92
C VAL A 324 13.74 -0.17 3.76
N ASP A 325 12.79 -1.08 3.53
CA ASP A 325 13.07 -2.47 3.17
C ASP A 325 12.29 -2.85 1.89
N PRO A 326 12.94 -3.38 0.83
CA PRO A 326 14.37 -3.61 0.68
C PRO A 326 15.22 -2.33 0.74
N LYS A 327 16.48 -2.46 1.17
CA LYS A 327 17.41 -1.33 1.35
C LYS A 327 17.58 -0.47 0.08
N PRO A 328 17.85 0.85 0.22
CA PRO A 328 18.19 1.71 -0.90
C PRO A 328 19.31 1.13 -1.78
N GLY A 329 19.16 1.26 -3.10
CA GLY A 329 20.06 0.70 -4.11
C GLY A 329 19.79 -0.76 -4.50
N VAL A 330 18.87 -1.46 -3.82
CA VAL A 330 18.42 -2.80 -4.22
C VAL A 330 17.51 -2.71 -5.46
N GLN A 331 17.65 -3.68 -6.38
CA GLN A 331 16.73 -3.83 -7.51
C GLN A 331 15.50 -4.61 -7.06
N VAL A 332 14.32 -4.09 -7.37
CA VAL A 332 13.01 -4.68 -7.01
C VAL A 332 12.14 -4.83 -8.25
N SER A 333 11.16 -5.74 -8.21
CA SER A 333 10.13 -5.81 -9.26
C SER A 333 8.98 -4.83 -9.00
N GLY A 334 8.23 -4.46 -10.03
CA GLY A 334 7.04 -3.60 -9.90
C GLY A 334 5.90 -4.20 -9.07
N ALA A 335 5.94 -5.51 -8.80
CA ALA A 335 4.99 -6.23 -7.95
C ALA A 335 5.51 -6.48 -6.52
N GLU A 336 6.77 -6.14 -6.24
CA GLU A 336 7.41 -6.30 -4.94
C GLU A 336 7.01 -5.15 -4.01
N GLU A 337 6.68 -5.48 -2.76
CA GLU A 337 6.25 -4.49 -1.77
C GLU A 337 7.48 -3.87 -1.10
N VAL A 338 7.56 -2.55 -1.10
CA VAL A 338 8.59 -1.80 -0.36
C VAL A 338 7.97 -1.26 0.92
N THR A 339 8.49 -1.69 2.06
CA THR A 339 8.08 -1.25 3.38
C THR A 339 8.84 0.02 3.78
N LEU A 340 8.10 1.07 4.14
CA LEU A 340 8.61 2.29 4.75
C LEU A 340 8.29 2.31 6.24
N THR A 341 9.32 2.28 7.07
CA THR A 341 9.20 2.50 8.51
C THR A 341 9.14 4.00 8.77
N LEU A 342 8.01 4.49 9.26
CA LEU A 342 7.76 5.90 9.56
C LEU A 342 7.94 6.19 11.05
N ALA A 343 8.49 7.36 11.36
CA ALA A 343 8.56 7.92 12.69
C ALA A 343 7.15 8.22 13.22
N GLU A 344 6.75 7.49 14.24
CA GLU A 344 5.61 7.78 15.11
C GLU A 344 6.13 8.55 16.34
N PRO A 345 5.54 9.70 16.70
CA PRO A 345 5.97 10.44 17.87
C PRO A 345 5.59 9.70 19.14
N TYR A 346 6.42 9.78 20.18
CA TYR A 346 5.99 9.39 21.52
C TYR A 346 4.89 10.37 21.99
N THR A 347 3.79 9.84 22.53
CA THR A 347 2.66 10.62 23.05
C THR A 347 2.36 10.19 24.49
N VAL A 348 2.02 11.14 25.35
CA VAL A 348 1.61 10.84 26.74
C VAL A 348 0.27 10.09 26.70
N PRO A 349 0.17 8.85 27.23
CA PRO A 349 -1.10 8.12 27.29
C PRO A 349 -2.07 8.76 28.28
N ASP A 350 -3.37 8.64 28.01
CA ASP A 350 -4.41 8.94 29.00
C ASP A 350 -4.29 7.92 30.16
N VAL A 351 -4.00 8.46 31.34
CA VAL A 351 -3.93 7.74 32.62
C VAL A 351 -4.82 8.37 33.69
N ALA A 352 -5.68 9.32 33.31
CA ALA A 352 -6.59 9.96 34.26
C ALA A 352 -7.65 8.96 34.74
N GLY A 353 -7.93 8.96 36.05
CA GLY A 353 -8.83 7.99 36.67
C GLY A 353 -8.25 6.57 36.83
N MET A 354 -7.01 6.31 36.41
CA MET A 354 -6.32 5.05 36.71
C MET A 354 -5.71 5.06 38.12
N LYS A 355 -5.44 3.86 38.67
CA LYS A 355 -4.66 3.72 39.90
C LYS A 355 -3.20 4.09 39.67
N SER A 356 -2.52 4.61 40.70
CA SER A 356 -1.13 5.09 40.57
C SER A 356 -0.17 4.03 40.01
N GLU A 357 -0.25 2.77 40.48
CA GLU A 357 0.58 1.65 39.98
C GLU A 357 0.32 1.33 38.50
N GLU A 358 -0.95 1.34 38.08
CA GLU A 358 -1.33 1.06 36.69
C GLU A 358 -0.93 2.20 35.76
N ALA A 359 -1.08 3.45 36.21
CA ALA A 359 -0.66 4.64 35.50
C ALA A 359 0.86 4.71 35.33
N VAL A 360 1.64 4.44 36.39
CA VAL A 360 3.11 4.36 36.31
C VAL A 360 3.53 3.33 35.27
N ARG A 361 2.96 2.12 35.30
CA ARG A 361 3.26 1.08 34.30
C ARG A 361 2.92 1.53 32.88
N ALA A 362 1.78 2.18 32.66
CA ALA A 362 1.39 2.68 31.34
C ALA A 362 2.35 3.77 30.81
N ILE A 363 2.82 4.66 31.68
CA ILE A 363 3.80 5.71 31.35
C ILE A 363 5.19 5.11 31.06
N GLU A 364 5.62 4.11 31.82
CA GLU A 364 6.89 3.38 31.57
C GLU A 364 6.83 2.55 30.27
N GLU A 365 5.72 1.87 29.97
CA GLU A 365 5.48 1.18 28.70
C GLU A 365 5.37 2.12 27.48
N ALA A 366 5.01 3.39 27.70
CA ALA A 366 5.09 4.45 26.70
C ALA A 366 6.53 4.94 26.44
N GLY A 367 7.48 4.61 27.33
CA GLY A 367 8.90 4.99 27.21
C GLY A 367 9.27 6.26 27.99
N TYR A 368 8.48 6.64 29.00
CA TYR A 368 8.69 7.81 29.84
C TYR A 368 9.04 7.44 31.28
N VAL A 369 9.40 8.44 32.09
CA VAL A 369 9.66 8.28 33.53
C VAL A 369 8.51 8.88 34.32
N ALA A 370 7.72 8.07 35.03
CA ALA A 370 6.67 8.58 35.89
C ALA A 370 7.26 9.21 37.18
N THR A 371 6.71 10.34 37.62
CA THR A 371 7.00 10.97 38.92
C THR A 371 5.68 11.25 39.63
N ILE A 372 5.44 10.67 40.80
CA ILE A 372 4.17 10.88 41.53
C ILE A 372 4.28 12.10 42.46
N THR A 373 3.29 12.99 42.36
CA THR A 373 3.02 14.07 43.31
C THR A 373 1.62 13.86 43.89
N TYR A 374 1.47 13.92 45.21
CA TYR A 374 0.17 13.76 45.87
C TYR A 374 -0.53 15.11 46.07
N ASP A 375 -1.80 15.21 45.69
CA ASP A 375 -2.68 16.34 46.06
C ASP A 375 -3.63 15.91 47.18
N THR A 376 -3.57 16.62 48.31
CA THR A 376 -4.30 16.30 49.54
C THR A 376 -5.61 17.08 49.69
N LYS A 377 -6.10 17.72 48.64
CA LYS A 377 -7.47 18.28 48.62
C LYS A 377 -8.47 17.11 48.72
N ASP A 378 -9.58 17.34 49.43
CA ASP A 378 -10.63 16.34 49.65
C ASP A 378 -11.05 15.65 48.34
N ALA A 379 -10.57 14.42 48.16
CA ALA A 379 -10.86 13.57 47.03
C ALA A 379 -11.82 12.46 47.45
N GLU A 380 -12.71 12.06 46.56
CA GLU A 380 -13.71 11.02 46.84
C GLU A 380 -13.10 9.61 46.89
N GLU A 381 -11.93 9.41 46.28
CA GLU A 381 -11.22 8.12 46.20
C GLU A 381 -9.70 8.33 46.36
N ASN A 382 -9.04 7.40 47.07
CA ASN A 382 -7.59 7.38 47.26
C ASN A 382 -6.87 6.69 46.09
N ASP A 383 -5.62 7.08 45.84
CA ASP A 383 -4.70 6.41 44.89
C ASP A 383 -5.10 6.52 43.40
N VAL A 384 -5.94 7.49 43.06
CA VAL A 384 -6.42 7.74 41.69
C VAL A 384 -5.66 8.91 41.06
N VAL A 385 -5.20 8.77 39.81
CA VAL A 385 -4.57 9.88 39.07
C VAL A 385 -5.63 10.91 38.67
N LEU A 386 -5.46 12.14 39.16
CA LEU A 386 -6.31 13.29 38.86
C LEU A 386 -5.93 13.97 37.53
N SER A 387 -4.63 14.03 37.24
CA SER A 387 -4.08 14.65 36.02
C SER A 387 -2.60 14.27 35.84
N SER A 388 -2.11 14.26 34.60
CA SER A 388 -0.68 14.24 34.29
C SER A 388 -0.17 15.63 33.91
N LYS A 389 1.15 15.84 34.01
CA LYS A 389 1.88 16.94 33.37
C LYS A 389 3.16 16.39 32.75
N PRO A 390 3.40 16.54 31.43
CA PRO A 390 2.53 17.20 30.44
C PRO A 390 1.17 16.51 30.23
N ASP A 391 0.25 17.20 29.54
CA ASP A 391 -1.14 16.75 29.39
C ASP A 391 -1.24 15.52 28.45
N GLU A 392 -2.38 14.82 28.48
CA GLU A 392 -2.64 13.67 27.60
C GLU A 392 -2.47 14.02 26.11
N GLY A 393 -1.90 13.09 25.34
CA GLY A 393 -1.66 13.26 23.90
C GLY A 393 -0.55 14.27 23.54
N GLU A 394 0.07 14.95 24.50
CA GLU A 394 1.24 15.80 24.24
C GLU A 394 2.45 14.95 23.81
N THR A 395 3.25 15.47 22.88
CA THR A 395 4.41 14.78 22.31
C THR A 395 5.70 15.16 23.03
N LEU A 396 6.44 14.18 23.54
CA LEU A 396 7.66 14.39 24.33
C LEU A 396 8.81 13.52 23.82
N ASP A 397 10.04 13.90 24.16
CA ASP A 397 11.22 13.07 23.88
C ASP A 397 11.21 11.79 24.74
N PRO A 398 11.74 10.65 24.24
CA PRO A 398 11.82 9.41 25.01
C PRO A 398 12.65 9.60 26.29
N GLY A 399 12.18 9.01 27.39
CA GLY A 399 12.77 9.17 28.72
C GLY A 399 12.45 10.50 29.42
N SER A 400 11.59 11.35 28.84
CA SER A 400 11.05 12.53 29.53
C SER A 400 10.27 12.14 30.79
N SER A 401 10.27 13.02 31.79
CA SER A 401 9.52 12.82 33.03
C SER A 401 8.07 13.32 32.89
N VAL A 402 7.10 12.46 33.21
CA VAL A 402 5.68 12.84 33.36
C VAL A 402 5.33 12.85 34.84
N GLU A 403 4.92 14.02 35.35
CA GLU A 403 4.41 14.20 36.70
C GLU A 403 2.95 13.73 36.77
N LEU A 404 2.64 12.76 37.62
CA LEU A 404 1.30 12.26 37.88
C LEU A 404 0.80 12.86 39.20
N VAL A 405 -0.28 13.63 39.14
CA VAL A 405 -0.96 14.16 40.32
C VAL A 405 -1.96 13.11 40.81
N VAL A 406 -1.66 12.46 41.93
CA VAL A 406 -2.49 11.40 42.53
C VAL A 406 -3.31 11.95 43.70
N SER A 407 -4.56 11.52 43.82
CA SER A 407 -5.43 11.86 44.96
C SER A 407 -4.97 11.18 46.25
N MET A 408 -4.84 11.96 47.32
CA MET A 408 -4.58 11.43 48.65
C MET A 408 -5.52 12.09 49.68
N SER A 409 -6.70 11.50 49.87
CA SER A 409 -7.65 11.97 50.87
C SER A 409 -7.19 11.57 52.28
N ARG A 410 -6.91 12.58 53.12
CA ARG A 410 -6.55 12.37 54.53
C ARG A 410 -7.66 11.60 55.26
N SER A 411 -8.91 11.84 54.89
CA SER A 411 -10.11 11.21 55.44
C SER A 411 -10.16 9.70 55.19
N ALA A 412 -10.03 9.23 53.94
CA ALA A 412 -10.05 7.79 53.68
C ALA A 412 -8.79 7.08 54.20
N THR A 413 -7.60 7.72 54.13
CA THR A 413 -6.39 7.14 54.74
C THR A 413 -6.55 6.91 56.25
N LEU A 414 -7.24 7.80 56.97
CA LEU A 414 -7.54 7.59 58.39
C LEU A 414 -8.58 6.48 58.62
N VAL A 415 -9.55 6.31 57.71
CA VAL A 415 -10.50 5.18 57.76
C VAL A 415 -9.75 3.86 57.57
N ASP A 416 -8.89 3.75 56.56
CA ASP A 416 -8.09 2.55 56.28
C ASP A 416 -7.21 2.16 57.50
N ILE A 417 -6.49 3.13 58.06
CA ILE A 417 -5.66 2.95 59.28
C ILE A 417 -6.51 2.53 60.48
N THR A 418 -7.73 3.05 60.60
CA THR A 418 -8.64 2.71 61.70
C THR A 418 -9.19 1.29 61.57
N GLU A 419 -9.54 0.86 60.35
CA GLU A 419 -9.94 -0.52 60.10
C GLU A 419 -8.79 -1.50 60.37
N GLU A 420 -7.57 -1.20 59.90
CA GLU A 420 -6.37 -2.01 60.18
C GLU A 420 -6.09 -2.10 61.69
N PHE A 421 -6.12 -0.99 62.42
CA PHE A 421 -5.91 -0.94 63.87
C PHE A 421 -6.95 -1.76 64.65
N LEU A 422 -8.24 -1.62 64.32
CA LEU A 422 -9.31 -2.41 64.96
C LEU A 422 -9.23 -3.89 64.58
N GLN A 423 -8.73 -4.21 63.39
CA GLN A 423 -8.57 -5.59 62.94
C GLN A 423 -7.37 -6.28 63.61
N ASP A 424 -6.24 -5.58 63.80
CA ASP A 424 -5.09 -6.11 64.55
C ASP A 424 -5.44 -6.40 66.01
N LEU A 425 -6.18 -5.51 66.69
CA LEU A 425 -6.70 -5.75 68.04
C LEU A 425 -7.62 -6.97 68.10
N LYS A 426 -8.48 -7.17 67.09
CA LYS A 426 -9.36 -8.34 66.98
C LYS A 426 -8.57 -9.64 66.78
N ASP A 427 -7.60 -9.66 65.87
CA ASP A 427 -6.84 -10.86 65.51
C ASP A 427 -5.82 -11.25 66.59
N SER A 428 -5.20 -10.27 67.25
CA SER A 428 -4.37 -10.45 68.45
C SER A 428 -5.17 -10.80 69.72
N LYS A 429 -6.47 -10.45 69.74
CA LYS A 429 -7.38 -10.50 70.90
C LYS A 429 -6.95 -9.58 72.04
N GLU A 430 -6.30 -8.48 71.72
CA GLU A 430 -6.01 -7.43 72.67
C GLU A 430 -7.26 -6.54 72.88
N PRO A 431 -7.53 -6.10 74.12
CA PRO A 431 -8.70 -5.28 74.39
C PRO A 431 -8.47 -3.82 73.94
N LEU A 432 -9.46 -3.26 73.24
CA LEU A 432 -9.54 -1.84 72.95
C LEU A 432 -9.74 -1.06 74.26
N HIS A 433 -8.78 -0.22 74.64
CA HIS A 433 -8.84 0.59 75.86
C HIS A 433 -9.45 1.98 75.57
N ALA A 434 -10.65 2.22 76.07
CA ALA A 434 -11.33 3.51 75.91
C ALA A 434 -10.83 4.54 76.94
N THR A 435 -10.48 5.73 76.45
CA THR A 435 -9.82 6.82 77.18
C THR A 435 -10.82 7.59 78.06
N ASN A 436 -12.04 7.83 77.57
CA ASN A 436 -13.06 8.59 78.31
C ASN A 436 -13.64 7.87 79.54
N ASN A 437 -13.88 6.56 79.43
CA ASN A 437 -14.56 5.77 80.46
C ASN A 437 -13.64 4.77 81.18
N GLY A 438 -12.42 4.55 80.70
CA GLY A 438 -11.45 3.61 81.27
C GLY A 438 -11.82 2.13 81.10
N MET A 439 -12.87 1.83 80.32
CA MET A 439 -13.31 0.48 80.03
C MET A 439 -12.46 -0.15 78.93
N SER A 440 -12.50 -1.48 78.90
CA SER A 440 -11.75 -2.30 77.94
C SER A 440 -12.74 -3.16 77.18
N TYR A 441 -12.62 -3.25 75.86
CA TYR A 441 -13.58 -3.95 75.00
C TYR A 441 -12.86 -4.99 74.13
N LEU A 442 -13.32 -6.25 74.15
CA LEU A 442 -12.79 -7.29 73.28
C LEU A 442 -13.58 -7.30 71.96
N ILE A 443 -12.92 -6.98 70.85
CA ILE A 443 -13.57 -6.82 69.54
C ILE A 443 -13.93 -8.19 68.96
N GLU A 444 -15.20 -8.39 68.59
CA GLU A 444 -15.67 -9.61 67.91
C GLU A 444 -15.89 -9.36 66.41
N SER A 445 -16.52 -8.23 66.05
CA SER A 445 -16.60 -7.75 64.67
C SER A 445 -16.58 -6.23 64.57
N ILE A 446 -16.07 -5.75 63.44
CA ILE A 446 -16.15 -4.35 63.03
C ILE A 446 -17.41 -4.25 62.16
N ASP A 447 -18.33 -3.33 62.51
CA ASP A 447 -19.60 -3.16 61.80
C ASP A 447 -19.49 -2.05 60.74
N SER A 448 -18.80 -0.95 61.05
CA SER A 448 -18.47 0.14 60.10
C SER A 448 -17.43 1.11 60.67
N VAL A 449 -16.59 1.67 59.81
CA VAL A 449 -15.72 2.83 60.12
C VAL A 449 -16.01 3.97 59.15
N SER A 450 -15.92 5.21 59.61
CA SER A 450 -16.14 6.41 58.80
C SER A 450 -15.36 7.60 59.34
N PHE A 451 -14.84 8.46 58.47
CA PHE A 451 -14.26 9.75 58.87
C PHE A 451 -15.34 10.68 59.42
N ASP A 452 -15.02 11.43 60.48
CA ASP A 452 -15.91 12.42 61.10
C ASP A 452 -15.41 13.85 60.81
N HIS A 453 -14.51 14.38 61.63
CA HIS A 453 -13.88 15.69 61.44
C HIS A 453 -12.50 15.76 62.11
N ASP A 454 -11.66 16.75 61.76
CA ASP A 454 -10.41 17.11 62.46
C ASP A 454 -9.53 15.91 62.90
N GLU A 455 -9.12 15.06 61.93
CA GLU A 455 -8.33 13.84 62.16
C GLU A 455 -9.00 12.77 63.05
N THR A 456 -10.33 12.85 63.22
CA THR A 456 -11.14 11.92 64.01
C THR A 456 -11.95 10.98 63.12
N THR A 457 -11.98 9.69 63.48
CA THR A 457 -12.76 8.64 62.79
C THR A 457 -13.76 8.02 63.74
N ALA A 458 -15.02 7.94 63.33
CA ALA A 458 -16.07 7.23 64.04
C ALA A 458 -16.07 5.72 63.68
N PHE A 459 -16.31 4.87 64.67
CA PHE A 459 -16.44 3.42 64.50
C PHE A 459 -17.72 2.89 65.17
N GLU A 460 -18.32 1.86 64.55
CA GLU A 460 -19.28 0.95 65.18
C GLU A 460 -18.65 -0.45 65.19
N ILE A 461 -18.51 -1.03 66.38
CA ILE A 461 -17.99 -2.39 66.58
C ILE A 461 -18.96 -3.19 67.43
N THR A 462 -18.93 -4.51 67.28
CA THR A 462 -19.60 -5.46 68.15
C THR A 462 -18.53 -6.11 69.03
N ALA A 463 -18.63 -5.90 70.35
CA ALA A 463 -17.60 -6.24 71.32
C ALA A 463 -18.18 -6.76 72.64
N SER A 464 -17.40 -7.59 73.35
CA SER A 464 -17.72 -8.10 74.69
C SER A 464 -16.84 -7.45 75.77
N ASP A 465 -17.40 -7.27 76.97
CA ASP A 465 -16.67 -6.73 78.13
C ASP A 465 -15.89 -7.88 78.83
N PRO A 466 -14.54 -7.85 78.85
CA PRO A 466 -13.72 -8.88 79.47
C PRO A 466 -13.82 -8.91 81.01
N ALA A 467 -14.42 -7.89 81.63
CA ALA A 467 -14.71 -7.84 83.07
C ALA A 467 -16.16 -8.26 83.42
N ALA A 468 -17.02 -8.50 82.42
CA ALA A 468 -18.40 -8.91 82.65
C ALA A 468 -18.50 -10.33 83.24
N THR A 469 -19.54 -10.57 84.05
CA THR A 469 -19.76 -11.87 84.70
C THR A 469 -20.37 -12.92 83.75
N ASP A 470 -21.02 -12.47 82.67
CA ASP A 470 -21.55 -13.31 81.59
C ASP A 470 -20.64 -13.24 80.37
N THR A 471 -19.81 -14.27 80.17
CA THR A 471 -18.77 -14.34 79.11
C THR A 471 -19.30 -14.52 77.69
N ASN A 472 -20.58 -14.22 77.43
CA ASN A 472 -21.23 -14.25 76.11
C ASN A 472 -22.11 -13.00 75.90
N ALA A 473 -22.00 -11.98 76.76
CA ALA A 473 -22.72 -10.71 76.60
C ALA A 473 -21.96 -9.81 75.63
N VAL A 474 -22.43 -9.78 74.39
CA VAL A 474 -21.86 -8.94 73.31
C VAL A 474 -22.77 -7.74 73.09
N SER A 475 -22.18 -6.55 72.97
CA SER A 475 -22.89 -5.29 72.74
C SER A 475 -22.31 -4.56 71.55
N ARG A 476 -23.16 -3.80 70.84
CA ARG A 476 -22.67 -2.80 69.90
C ARG A 476 -22.14 -1.60 70.67
N VAL A 477 -20.93 -1.21 70.32
CA VAL A 477 -20.18 -0.11 70.91
C VAL A 477 -19.87 0.87 69.79
N LYS A 478 -20.26 2.12 70.00
CA LYS A 478 -19.92 3.24 69.10
C LYS A 478 -18.84 4.07 69.74
N GLY A 479 -17.97 4.66 68.94
CA GLY A 479 -16.95 5.55 69.45
C GLY A 479 -16.25 6.31 68.36
N THR A 480 -15.30 7.13 68.78
CA THR A 480 -14.41 7.90 67.92
C THR A 480 -12.96 7.62 68.31
N ILE A 481 -12.06 7.65 67.32
CA ILE A 481 -10.62 7.62 67.52
C ILE A 481 -10.06 8.92 66.97
N THR A 482 -9.38 9.68 67.81
CA THR A 482 -8.66 10.89 67.40
C THR A 482 -7.23 10.49 67.04
N TRP A 483 -6.80 10.78 65.83
CA TRP A 483 -5.44 10.52 65.35
C TRP A 483 -4.60 11.80 65.35
N ASP A 484 -3.27 11.64 65.44
CA ASP A 484 -2.35 12.76 65.21
C ASP A 484 -1.86 12.82 63.74
N PRO A 485 -1.20 13.91 63.32
CA PRO A 485 -0.63 14.04 61.98
C PRO A 485 0.42 12.97 61.60
N THR A 486 0.88 12.18 62.57
CA THR A 486 1.82 11.06 62.42
C THR A 486 1.15 9.67 62.51
N ASN A 487 -0.18 9.63 62.51
CA ASN A 487 -1.02 8.42 62.56
C ASN A 487 -0.94 7.64 63.88
N TYR A 488 -0.59 8.29 64.98
CA TYR A 488 -0.74 7.69 66.32
C TYR A 488 -2.10 8.04 66.93
N VAL A 489 -2.66 7.08 67.67
CA VAL A 489 -3.89 7.27 68.44
C VAL A 489 -3.65 8.25 69.60
N VAL A 490 -4.40 9.35 69.62
CA VAL A 490 -4.38 10.38 70.68
C VAL A 490 -5.43 10.06 71.75
N SER A 491 -6.64 9.70 71.33
CA SER A 491 -7.73 9.26 72.22
C SER A 491 -8.62 8.23 71.53
N ILE A 492 -9.26 7.39 72.34
CA ILE A 492 -10.32 6.47 71.91
C ILE A 492 -11.51 6.75 72.82
N ASP A 493 -12.56 7.35 72.30
CA ASP A 493 -13.69 7.84 73.08
C ASP A 493 -14.96 7.07 72.71
N VAL A 494 -15.44 6.24 73.63
CA VAL A 494 -16.59 5.34 73.42
C VAL A 494 -17.89 5.98 73.94
N GLU A 495 -18.93 5.98 73.10
CA GLU A 495 -20.30 6.36 73.50
C GLU A 495 -20.93 5.28 74.40
N SER A 496 -21.59 5.71 75.48
CA SER A 496 -22.13 4.87 76.56
C SER A 496 -23.64 4.67 76.51
#